data_AF-A0A6G8NLB9-F1
#
_entry.id   AF-A0A6G8NLB9-F1
#
_cell.length_a   1.000
_cell.length_b   1.000
_cell.length_c   1.000
_cell.angle_alpha   90.00
_cell.angle_beta   90.00
_cell.angle_gamma   90.00
#
_symmetry.space_group_name_H-M   'P 1'
#
loop_
_entity.id
_entity.type
_entity.pdbx_description
1 polymer ?
#
loop_
_entity_poly.entity_id
_entity_poly.type
_entity_poly.pdbx_seq_one_letter_code
_entity_poly.pdbx_strand_id
1 'polypeptide(L)'
;MLHRDADIGTPKVESGCRTLAALNPHVVVEPHRTRLLAGNVERLLSGHDVVIDGSDNFSTRYLVNDACVRLGLPMVYGAVQGFDGQVSVFWPTQEGGSCYRCLFPEPPPPEFAPNCAEAGVLGVLPGVIGLLQATEAIKLILGIGESLSGTLLQFDALGMRFNRLRLLRDPACPRCGDGVKAGDYVDLPAACRAG
;
A
#
# COMPACT_ATOMS: atom_id res chain seq x y z
N MET A 1 -9.39 4.90 -17.28
CA MET A 1 -8.72 3.64 -17.65
C MET A 1 -7.24 3.93 -17.83
N LEU A 2 -6.34 3.25 -17.09
CA LEU A 2 -4.90 3.54 -17.11
C LEU A 2 -4.16 2.84 -18.27
N HIS A 3 -4.57 1.60 -18.58
CA HIS A 3 -3.98 0.74 -19.62
C HIS A 3 -5.04 0.26 -20.59
N ARG A 4 -4.66 0.00 -21.85
CA ARG A 4 -5.55 -0.49 -22.92
C ARG A 4 -4.97 -1.75 -23.55
N ASP A 5 -5.77 -2.51 -24.30
CA ASP A 5 -5.29 -3.71 -25.03
C ASP A 5 -4.11 -3.40 -25.96
N ALA A 6 -4.09 -2.21 -26.57
CA ALA A 6 -2.98 -1.76 -27.41
C ALA A 6 -1.65 -1.59 -26.63
N ASP A 7 -1.69 -1.59 -25.30
CA ASP A 7 -0.52 -1.43 -24.43
C ASP A 7 0.10 -2.76 -24.00
N ILE A 8 -0.46 -3.90 -24.42
CA ILE A 8 0.08 -5.23 -24.09
C ILE A 8 1.54 -5.31 -24.55
N GLY A 9 2.42 -5.76 -23.64
CA GLY A 9 3.87 -5.80 -23.83
C GLY A 9 4.61 -4.51 -23.48
N THR A 10 3.91 -3.38 -23.33
CA THR A 10 4.50 -2.13 -22.82
C THR A 10 4.62 -2.22 -21.29
N PRO A 11 5.76 -1.84 -20.70
CA PRO A 11 5.89 -1.74 -19.24
C PRO A 11 4.79 -0.87 -18.62
N LYS A 12 4.16 -1.35 -17.54
CA LYS A 12 3.03 -0.66 -16.88
C LYS A 12 3.37 0.79 -16.52
N VAL A 13 4.58 1.05 -16.03
CA VAL A 13 5.03 2.40 -15.67
C VAL A 13 5.08 3.34 -16.88
N GLU A 14 5.45 2.84 -18.06
CA GLU A 14 5.52 3.62 -19.30
C GLU A 14 4.12 3.91 -19.87
N SER A 15 3.26 2.88 -19.94
CA SER A 15 1.84 3.04 -20.35
C SER A 15 1.11 4.00 -19.40
N GLY A 16 1.33 3.87 -18.09
CA GLY A 16 0.75 4.76 -17.08
C GLY A 16 1.21 6.21 -17.23
N CYS A 17 2.51 6.46 -17.41
CA CYS A 17 3.04 7.80 -17.64
C CYS A 17 2.39 8.48 -18.85
N ARG A 18 2.27 7.76 -19.97
CA ARG A 18 1.64 8.31 -21.17
C ARG A 18 0.18 8.68 -20.94
N THR A 19 -0.57 7.83 -20.25
CA THR A 19 -1.98 8.12 -19.92
C THR A 19 -2.11 9.32 -18.97
N LEU A 20 -1.26 9.41 -17.94
CA LEU A 20 -1.30 10.50 -16.96
C LEU A 20 -0.86 11.84 -17.57
N ALA A 21 0.19 11.85 -18.39
CA ALA A 21 0.65 13.05 -19.09
C ALA A 21 -0.42 13.60 -20.06
N ALA A 22 -1.17 12.71 -20.72
CA ALA A 22 -2.29 13.10 -21.57
C ALA A 22 -3.49 13.65 -20.77
N LEU A 23 -3.68 13.19 -19.52
CA LEU A 23 -4.75 13.64 -18.64
C LEU A 23 -4.46 15.01 -18.03
N ASN A 24 -3.23 15.22 -17.56
CA ASN A 24 -2.79 16.48 -16.98
C ASN A 24 -1.30 16.71 -17.31
N PRO A 25 -0.97 17.60 -18.27
CA PRO A 25 0.41 17.85 -18.66
C PRO A 25 1.22 18.66 -17.64
N HIS A 26 0.58 19.14 -16.56
CA HIS A 26 1.24 19.92 -15.51
C HIS A 26 1.82 19.06 -14.38
N VAL A 27 1.51 17.77 -14.32
CA VAL A 27 2.10 16.87 -13.32
C VAL A 27 3.39 16.25 -13.85
N VAL A 28 4.39 16.13 -12.97
CA VAL A 28 5.61 15.37 -13.24
C VAL A 28 5.35 13.94 -12.81
N VAL A 29 5.56 12.99 -13.73
CA VAL A 29 5.45 11.55 -13.44
C VAL A 29 6.80 10.91 -13.71
N GLU A 30 7.43 10.38 -12.67
CA GLU A 30 8.72 9.71 -12.76
C GLU A 30 8.53 8.18 -12.75
N PRO A 31 8.72 7.47 -13.88
CA PRO A 31 8.58 6.03 -13.92
C PRO A 31 9.82 5.32 -13.34
N HIS A 32 9.62 4.50 -12.31
CA HIS A 32 10.62 3.57 -11.85
C HIS A 32 10.37 2.17 -12.41
N ARG A 33 10.99 1.82 -13.55
CA ARG A 33 10.95 0.48 -14.14
C ARG A 33 11.90 -0.49 -13.42
N THR A 34 11.68 -0.67 -12.13
CA THR A 34 12.45 -1.57 -11.27
C THR A 34 11.53 -2.28 -10.30
N ARG A 35 11.92 -3.48 -9.88
CA ARG A 35 11.31 -4.13 -8.72
C ARG A 35 11.78 -3.41 -7.45
N LEU A 36 10.85 -3.16 -6.54
CA LEU A 36 11.17 -2.67 -5.20
C LEU A 36 11.75 -3.81 -4.37
N LEU A 37 12.93 -3.61 -3.80
CA LEU A 37 13.72 -4.60 -3.05
C LEU A 37 14.42 -3.90 -1.87
N ALA A 38 14.87 -4.68 -0.90
CA ALA A 38 15.60 -4.20 0.28
C ALA A 38 16.77 -3.28 -0.07
N GLY A 39 17.51 -3.59 -1.14
CA GLY A 39 18.65 -2.79 -1.59
C GLY A 39 18.31 -1.46 -2.28
N ASN A 40 17.05 -1.20 -2.62
CA ASN A 40 16.65 0.05 -3.31
C ASN A 40 15.48 0.81 -2.67
N VAL A 41 14.75 0.20 -1.73
CA VAL A 41 13.52 0.78 -1.17
C VAL A 41 13.74 2.16 -0.56
N GLU A 42 14.78 2.32 0.26
CA GLU A 42 15.00 3.57 0.97
C GLU A 42 15.31 4.72 0.01
N ARG A 43 16.16 4.46 -0.99
CA ARG A 43 16.49 5.43 -2.03
C ARG A 43 15.28 5.82 -2.87
N LEU A 44 14.39 4.86 -3.17
CA LEU A 44 13.21 5.12 -3.99
C LEU A 44 12.10 5.85 -3.22
N LEU A 45 11.98 5.64 -1.92
CA LEU A 45 10.94 6.28 -1.09
C LEU A 45 11.39 7.62 -0.50
N SER A 46 12.71 7.82 -0.32
CA SER A 46 13.25 9.08 0.21
C SER A 46 12.83 10.28 -0.64
N GLY A 47 12.45 11.38 0.03
CA GLY A 47 12.05 12.63 -0.62
C GLY A 47 10.58 12.70 -1.05
N HIS A 48 9.79 11.64 -0.84
CA HIS A 48 8.33 11.67 -1.04
C HIS A 48 7.60 12.11 0.23
N ASP A 49 6.40 12.68 0.09
CA ASP A 49 5.57 13.09 1.22
C ASP A 49 4.61 12.00 1.70
N VAL A 50 4.12 11.17 0.77
CA VAL A 50 3.13 10.11 1.01
C VAL A 50 3.43 8.91 0.11
N VAL A 51 3.35 7.70 0.65
CA VAL A 51 3.48 6.46 -0.11
C VAL A 51 2.13 5.76 -0.23
N ILE A 52 1.72 5.36 -1.44
CA ILE A 52 0.50 4.58 -1.66
C ILE A 52 0.90 3.14 -1.97
N ASP A 53 0.52 2.19 -1.12
CA ASP A 53 0.72 0.76 -1.36
C ASP A 53 -0.39 0.21 -2.25
N GLY A 54 -0.11 0.06 -3.54
CA GLY A 54 -0.94 -0.64 -4.51
C GLY A 54 -0.43 -2.05 -4.86
N SER A 55 0.43 -2.63 -4.02
CA SER A 55 1.03 -3.94 -4.29
C SER A 55 0.07 -5.10 -4.00
N ASP A 56 0.22 -6.16 -4.78
CA ASP A 56 -0.60 -7.37 -4.75
C ASP A 56 0.01 -8.51 -3.92
N ASN A 57 1.08 -8.23 -3.17
CA ASN A 57 1.82 -9.27 -2.46
C ASN A 57 2.36 -8.79 -1.11
N PHE A 58 2.44 -9.71 -0.17
CA PHE A 58 2.91 -9.43 1.18
C PHE A 58 4.37 -8.94 1.20
N SER A 59 5.24 -9.50 0.37
CA SER A 59 6.68 -9.16 0.40
C SER A 59 6.93 -7.66 0.20
N THR A 60 6.32 -7.08 -0.84
CA THR A 60 6.41 -5.64 -1.10
C THR A 60 5.76 -4.83 0.02
N ARG A 61 4.58 -5.23 0.50
CA ARG A 61 3.85 -4.50 1.54
C ARG A 61 4.63 -4.39 2.86
N TYR A 62 5.22 -5.49 3.32
CA TYR A 62 6.06 -5.47 4.53
C TYR A 62 7.30 -4.60 4.33
N LEU A 63 7.93 -4.68 3.16
CA LEU A 63 9.10 -3.88 2.82
C LEU A 63 8.77 -2.36 2.79
N VAL A 64 7.68 -1.99 2.12
CA VAL A 64 7.20 -0.60 2.05
C VAL A 64 6.84 -0.10 3.44
N ASN A 65 6.12 -0.88 4.26
CA ASN A 65 5.84 -0.52 5.64
C ASN A 65 7.12 -0.23 6.41
N ASP A 66 8.08 -1.16 6.40
CA ASP A 66 9.29 -1.03 7.20
C ASP A 66 10.12 0.19 6.78
N ALA A 67 10.15 0.51 5.49
CA ALA A 67 10.78 1.71 4.97
C ALA A 67 10.03 2.99 5.35
N CYS A 68 8.69 3.00 5.25
CA CYS A 68 7.88 4.15 5.65
C CYS A 68 8.02 4.45 7.15
N VAL A 69 8.01 3.42 8.00
CA VAL A 69 8.27 3.56 9.45
C VAL A 69 9.63 4.20 9.69
N ARG A 70 10.68 3.72 9.01
CA ARG A 70 12.04 4.25 9.18
C ARG A 70 12.18 5.70 8.69
N LEU A 71 11.57 6.02 7.55
CA LEU A 71 11.62 7.35 6.93
C LEU A 71 10.62 8.34 7.56
N GLY A 72 9.71 7.88 8.42
CA GLY A 72 8.67 8.71 9.02
C GLY A 72 7.54 9.09 8.05
N LEU A 73 7.39 8.35 6.95
CA LEU A 73 6.40 8.62 5.90
C LEU A 73 5.04 7.97 6.21
N PRO A 74 3.92 8.64 5.91
CA PRO A 74 2.61 7.99 5.90
C PRO A 74 2.49 7.02 4.72
N MET A 75 2.07 5.80 5.02
CA MET A 75 1.73 4.78 4.04
C MET A 75 0.20 4.62 3.93
N VAL A 76 -0.36 4.97 2.78
CA VAL A 76 -1.77 4.72 2.45
C VAL A 76 -1.92 3.29 1.92
N TYR A 77 -2.42 2.41 2.78
CA TYR A 77 -2.60 1.00 2.48
C TYR A 77 -3.92 0.73 1.76
N GLY A 78 -3.88 -0.18 0.79
CA GLY A 78 -5.04 -0.74 0.12
C GLY A 78 -4.87 -2.23 -0.08
N ALA A 79 -5.93 -3.00 0.15
CA ALA A 79 -5.97 -4.41 -0.20
C ALA A 79 -7.37 -4.84 -0.65
N VAL A 80 -7.41 -5.88 -1.47
CA VAL A 80 -8.64 -6.49 -2.00
C VAL A 80 -8.50 -8.01 -1.99
N GLN A 81 -9.58 -8.71 -1.66
CA GLN A 81 -9.65 -10.17 -1.71
C GLN A 81 -11.09 -10.59 -1.94
N GLY A 82 -11.37 -11.33 -3.02
CA GLY A 82 -12.74 -11.73 -3.38
C GLY A 82 -13.64 -10.51 -3.58
N PHE A 83 -14.53 -10.27 -2.61
CA PHE A 83 -15.49 -9.17 -2.57
C PHE A 83 -15.22 -8.14 -1.46
N ASP A 84 -14.13 -8.33 -0.72
CA ASP A 84 -13.77 -7.50 0.43
C ASP A 84 -12.59 -6.59 0.11
N GLY A 85 -12.68 -5.35 0.54
CA GLY A 85 -11.64 -4.34 0.39
C GLY A 85 -11.25 -3.72 1.73
N GLN A 86 -10.01 -3.24 1.85
CA GLN A 86 -9.48 -2.61 3.05
C GLN A 86 -8.66 -1.37 2.71
N VAL A 87 -8.79 -0.33 3.53
CA VAL A 87 -7.98 0.91 3.45
C VAL A 87 -7.62 1.37 4.86
N SER A 88 -6.38 1.83 5.02
CA SER A 88 -5.93 2.50 6.24
C SER A 88 -4.77 3.44 5.92
N VAL A 89 -4.43 4.32 6.86
CA VAL A 89 -3.19 5.10 6.82
C VAL A 89 -2.30 4.62 7.95
N PHE A 90 -1.12 4.11 7.60
CA PHE A 90 -0.11 3.69 8.56
C PHE A 90 0.93 4.79 8.69
N TRP A 91 0.91 5.50 9.81
CA TRP A 91 1.80 6.62 10.06
C TRP A 91 2.15 6.69 11.56
N PRO A 92 3.10 5.89 12.04
CA PRO A 92 3.36 5.74 13.48
C PRO A 92 3.95 6.98 14.16
N THR A 93 4.45 7.95 13.38
CA THR A 93 4.93 9.25 13.91
C THR A 93 3.78 10.22 14.20
N GLN A 94 2.57 9.95 13.69
CA GLN A 94 1.36 10.68 14.07
C GLN A 94 0.85 10.20 15.43
N GLU A 95 0.27 11.10 16.21
CA GLU A 95 -0.41 10.75 17.45
C GLU A 95 -1.52 9.71 17.22
N GLY A 96 -1.50 8.62 17.98
CA GLY A 96 -2.43 7.49 17.81
C GLY A 96 -2.18 6.61 16.58
N GLY A 97 -1.14 6.92 15.78
CA GLY A 97 -0.77 6.19 14.58
C GLY A 97 -0.17 4.81 14.88
N SER A 98 -0.32 3.90 13.93
CA SER A 98 0.23 2.53 13.97
C SER A 98 0.94 2.21 12.66
N CYS A 99 1.70 1.11 12.61
CA CYS A 99 2.26 0.60 11.37
C CYS A 99 1.54 -0.68 10.93
N TYR A 100 1.78 -1.14 9.70
CA TYR A 100 1.16 -2.36 9.17
C TYR A 100 1.42 -3.57 10.08
N ARG A 101 2.60 -3.63 10.70
CA ARG A 101 2.95 -4.70 11.64
C ARG A 101 2.23 -4.64 12.99
N CYS A 102 1.59 -3.53 13.34
CA CYS A 102 0.67 -3.54 14.48
C CYS A 102 -0.60 -4.32 14.16
N LEU A 103 -1.01 -4.35 12.88
CA LEU A 103 -2.18 -5.10 12.41
C LEU A 103 -1.80 -6.56 12.06
N PHE A 104 -0.68 -6.74 11.35
CA PHE A 104 -0.17 -8.04 10.94
C PHE A 104 1.32 -8.15 11.33
N PRO A 105 1.64 -8.64 12.55
CA PRO A 105 3.00 -8.61 13.08
C PRO A 105 4.04 -9.32 12.20
N GLU A 106 3.66 -10.49 11.71
CA GLU A 106 4.53 -11.37 10.92
C GLU A 106 3.90 -11.69 9.56
N PRO A 107 4.72 -11.79 8.50
CA PRO A 107 4.25 -12.26 7.21
C PRO A 107 3.58 -13.63 7.32
N PRO A 108 2.50 -13.88 6.57
CA PRO A 108 1.90 -15.22 6.56
C PRO A 108 2.92 -16.24 6.05
N PRO A 109 2.87 -17.50 6.51
CA PRO A 109 3.71 -18.57 6.00
C PRO A 109 3.55 -18.70 4.47
N PRO A 110 4.62 -19.09 3.74
CA PRO A 110 4.58 -19.20 2.28
C PRO A 110 3.44 -20.08 1.75
N GLU A 111 3.02 -21.11 2.50
CA GLU A 111 1.90 -21.97 2.13
C GLU A 111 0.53 -21.27 2.08
N PHE A 112 0.33 -20.16 2.79
CA PHE A 112 -0.94 -19.42 2.83
C PHE A 112 -0.98 -18.23 1.85
N ALA A 113 0.16 -17.86 1.28
CA ALA A 113 0.29 -16.77 0.33
C ALA A 113 -0.32 -16.98 -1.09
N PRO A 114 -0.57 -18.21 -1.61
CA PRO A 114 -1.13 -18.38 -2.95
C PRO A 114 -2.63 -18.03 -3.06
N ASN A 115 -3.34 -17.86 -1.94
CA ASN A 115 -4.82 -17.82 -1.96
C ASN A 115 -5.42 -16.62 -2.74
N CYS A 116 -4.67 -15.54 -2.96
CA CYS A 116 -5.19 -14.33 -3.58
C CYS A 116 -5.31 -14.46 -5.12
N ALA A 117 -4.42 -15.22 -5.77
CA ALA A 117 -4.48 -15.43 -7.21
C ALA A 117 -5.53 -16.49 -7.61
N GLU A 118 -5.82 -17.44 -6.71
CA GLU A 118 -6.76 -18.54 -6.97
C GLU A 118 -8.23 -18.17 -6.69
N ALA A 119 -8.49 -17.26 -5.74
CA ALA A 119 -9.86 -16.85 -5.39
C ALA A 119 -10.47 -15.82 -6.37
N GLY A 120 -9.63 -15.12 -7.13
CA GLY A 120 -10.05 -13.99 -7.97
C GLY A 120 -10.50 -12.78 -7.14
N VAL A 121 -10.72 -11.65 -7.83
CA VAL A 121 -11.20 -10.40 -7.23
C VAL A 121 -12.28 -9.82 -8.14
N LEU A 122 -13.34 -9.27 -7.55
CA LEU A 122 -14.33 -8.50 -8.28
C LEU A 122 -13.65 -7.29 -8.95
N GLY A 123 -13.60 -7.24 -10.28
CA GLY A 123 -12.72 -6.32 -11.03
C GLY A 123 -12.93 -4.81 -10.76
N VAL A 124 -14.09 -4.40 -10.25
CA VAL A 124 -14.34 -3.00 -9.84
C VAL A 124 -13.74 -2.64 -8.48
N LEU A 125 -13.47 -3.63 -7.64
CA LEU A 125 -13.06 -3.45 -6.25
C LEU A 125 -11.69 -2.76 -6.11
N PRO A 126 -10.65 -3.10 -6.89
CA PRO A 126 -9.40 -2.32 -6.90
C PRO A 126 -9.62 -0.85 -7.27
N GLY A 127 -10.60 -0.56 -8.14
CA GLY A 127 -10.96 0.81 -8.50
C GLY A 127 -11.56 1.59 -7.32
N VAL A 128 -12.47 0.97 -6.58
CA VAL A 128 -13.07 1.57 -5.37
C VAL A 128 -12.00 1.81 -4.30
N ILE A 129 -11.18 0.79 -4.00
CA ILE A 129 -10.10 0.90 -3.01
C ILE A 129 -9.06 1.94 -3.44
N GLY A 130 -8.67 1.97 -4.71
CA GLY A 130 -7.74 2.97 -5.24
C GLY A 130 -8.25 4.41 -5.11
N LEU A 131 -9.56 4.64 -5.30
CA LEU A 131 -10.17 5.96 -5.10
C LEU A 131 -10.16 6.39 -3.62
N LEU A 132 -10.40 5.44 -2.71
CA LEU A 132 -10.29 5.70 -1.27
C LEU A 132 -8.84 6.00 -0.87
N GLN A 133 -7.85 5.26 -1.41
CA GLN A 133 -6.43 5.56 -1.19
C GLN A 133 -6.06 6.96 -1.72
N ALA A 134 -6.49 7.31 -2.92
CA ALA A 134 -6.25 8.64 -3.49
C ALA A 134 -6.89 9.75 -2.63
N THR A 135 -8.07 9.50 -2.07
CA THR A 135 -8.74 10.44 -1.15
C THR A 135 -7.93 10.66 0.12
N GLU A 136 -7.39 9.59 0.73
CA GLU A 136 -6.50 9.72 1.89
C GLU A 136 -5.21 10.48 1.55
N ALA A 137 -4.58 10.18 0.41
CA ALA A 137 -3.37 10.87 -0.03
C ALA A 137 -3.60 12.38 -0.19
N ILE A 138 -4.70 12.78 -0.82
CA ILE A 138 -5.07 14.19 -0.98
C ILE A 138 -5.29 14.86 0.38
N LYS A 139 -6.00 14.20 1.31
CA LYS A 139 -6.22 14.73 2.67
C LYS A 139 -4.91 14.93 3.42
N LEU A 140 -3.99 13.97 3.33
CA LEU A 140 -2.68 14.05 3.98
C LEU A 140 -1.85 15.21 3.41
N ILE A 141 -1.78 15.34 2.09
CA ILE A 141 -1.03 16.41 1.42
C ILE A 141 -1.60 17.80 1.77
N LEU A 142 -2.92 17.93 1.78
CA LEU A 142 -3.58 19.21 2.07
C LEU A 142 -3.74 19.51 3.57
N GLY A 143 -3.50 18.54 4.44
CA GLY A 143 -3.73 18.67 5.88
C GLY A 143 -5.19 18.90 6.26
N ILE A 144 -6.14 18.29 5.53
CA ILE A 144 -7.58 18.50 5.71
C ILE A 144 -8.33 17.24 6.13
N GLY A 145 -9.44 17.44 6.83
CA GLY A 145 -10.32 16.35 7.27
C GLY A 145 -9.69 15.44 8.32
N GLU A 146 -10.29 14.27 8.51
CA GLU A 146 -9.81 13.25 9.42
C GLU A 146 -9.16 12.11 8.61
N SER A 147 -7.90 11.80 8.85
CA SER A 147 -7.20 10.68 8.23
C SER A 147 -7.70 9.33 8.77
N LEU A 148 -7.60 8.26 7.96
CA LEU A 148 -7.78 6.88 8.42
C LEU A 148 -6.63 6.35 9.31
N SER A 149 -5.70 7.20 9.76
CA SER A 149 -4.71 6.80 10.74
C SER A 149 -5.37 6.30 12.02
N GLY A 150 -4.94 5.13 12.52
CA GLY A 150 -5.59 4.46 13.64
C GLY A 150 -6.97 3.85 13.33
N THR A 151 -7.36 3.77 12.05
CA THR A 151 -8.62 3.16 11.61
C THR A 151 -8.39 2.22 10.43
N LEU A 152 -8.91 0.99 10.51
CA LEU A 152 -9.06 0.10 9.35
C LEU A 152 -10.47 0.26 8.79
N LEU A 153 -10.58 0.84 7.60
CA LEU A 153 -11.82 0.88 6.84
C LEU A 153 -11.95 -0.42 6.04
N GLN A 154 -13.02 -1.16 6.28
CA GLN A 154 -13.38 -2.35 5.52
C GLN A 154 -14.57 -2.06 4.62
N PHE A 155 -14.55 -2.59 3.41
CA PHE A 155 -15.62 -2.47 2.42
C PHE A 155 -16.07 -3.86 1.99
N ASP A 156 -17.32 -4.20 2.30
CA ASP A 156 -18.01 -5.39 1.78
C ASP A 156 -18.78 -4.99 0.52
N ALA A 157 -18.33 -5.45 -0.64
CA ALA A 157 -18.92 -5.09 -1.93
C ALA A 157 -20.25 -5.80 -2.21
N LEU A 158 -20.50 -6.99 -1.65
CA LEU A 158 -21.77 -7.69 -1.84
C LEU A 158 -22.88 -7.02 -1.03
N GLY A 159 -22.53 -6.60 0.18
CA GLY A 159 -23.42 -5.90 1.09
C GLY A 159 -23.50 -4.39 0.89
N MET A 160 -22.57 -3.81 0.13
CA MET A 160 -22.35 -2.36 0.02
C MET A 160 -22.20 -1.67 1.40
N ARG A 161 -21.43 -2.28 2.30
CA ARG A 161 -21.25 -1.79 3.67
C ARG A 161 -19.82 -1.35 3.92
N PHE A 162 -19.68 -0.26 4.67
CA PHE A 162 -18.42 0.21 5.22
C PHE A 162 -18.39 -0.01 6.72
N ASN A 163 -17.35 -0.68 7.21
CA ASN A 163 -17.09 -0.86 8.63
C ASN A 163 -15.79 -0.16 9.00
N ARG A 164 -15.80 0.62 10.09
CA ARG A 164 -14.61 1.25 10.65
C ARG A 164 -14.20 0.50 11.90
N LEU A 165 -13.01 -0.09 11.87
CA LEU A 165 -12.42 -0.76 13.03
C LEU A 165 -11.31 0.12 13.59
N ARG A 166 -11.32 0.33 14.90
CA ARG A 166 -10.22 1.04 15.57
C ARG A 166 -8.97 0.17 15.53
N LEU A 167 -7.87 0.76 15.06
CA LEU A 167 -6.57 0.13 15.02
C LEU A 167 -5.67 0.78 16.08
N LEU A 168 -5.08 -0.03 16.93
CA LEU A 168 -4.21 0.42 18.01
C LEU A 168 -2.75 0.15 17.66
N ARG A 169 -1.87 1.07 18.05
CA ARG A 169 -0.43 0.80 18.08
C ARG A 169 -0.15 -0.28 19.12
N ASP A 170 0.60 -1.29 18.72
CA ASP A 170 1.14 -2.29 19.63
C ASP A 170 2.46 -1.77 20.22
N PRO A 171 2.57 -1.57 21.55
CA PRO A 171 3.81 -1.17 22.21
C PRO A 171 4.97 -2.14 21.99
N ALA A 172 4.67 -3.43 21.76
CA ALA A 172 5.64 -4.48 21.49
C ALA A 172 5.94 -4.68 19.99
N CYS A 173 5.42 -3.81 19.12
CA CYS A 173 5.58 -3.94 17.67
C CYS A 173 7.08 -3.96 17.27
N PRO A 174 7.53 -4.92 16.45
CA PRO A 174 8.96 -5.06 16.10
C PRO A 174 9.52 -3.93 15.22
N ARG A 175 8.69 -2.96 14.81
CA ARG A 175 9.12 -1.82 13.97
C ARG A 175 8.82 -0.46 14.58
N CYS A 176 7.65 -0.27 15.17
CA CYS A 176 7.28 1.01 15.78
C CYS A 176 7.01 0.92 17.29
N GLY A 177 7.38 -0.18 17.96
CA GLY A 177 7.34 -0.28 19.42
C GLY A 177 8.35 0.65 20.10
N ASP A 178 8.19 0.86 21.41
CA ASP A 178 9.05 1.78 22.15
C ASP A 178 10.48 1.21 22.29
N GLY A 179 11.49 2.04 22.00
CA GLY A 179 12.90 1.64 22.09
C GLY A 179 13.39 0.69 20.98
N VAL A 180 12.54 0.38 19.99
CA VAL A 180 12.91 -0.43 18.84
C VAL A 180 13.93 0.31 17.97
N LYS A 181 15.07 -0.33 17.70
CA LYS A 181 16.04 0.16 16.72
C LYS A 181 15.59 -0.23 15.31
N ALA A 182 15.90 0.63 14.34
CA ALA A 182 15.67 0.32 12.93
C ALA A 182 16.47 -0.93 12.53
N GLY A 183 15.80 -2.09 12.46
CA GLY A 183 16.39 -3.31 11.90
C GLY A 183 16.46 -3.25 10.39
N ASP A 184 17.25 -4.13 9.76
CA ASP A 184 17.47 -4.16 8.32
C ASP A 184 16.20 -4.40 7.50
N TYR A 185 16.27 -4.04 6.21
CA TYR A 185 15.27 -4.44 5.23
C TYR A 185 15.51 -5.88 4.82
N VAL A 186 14.43 -6.65 4.69
CA VAL A 186 14.50 -8.05 4.31
C VAL A 186 13.61 -8.26 3.10
N ASP A 187 14.19 -8.81 2.04
CA ASP A 187 13.43 -9.31 0.90
C ASP A 187 12.80 -10.65 1.30
N LEU A 188 11.50 -10.62 1.60
CA LEU A 188 10.74 -11.84 1.84
C LEU A 188 10.64 -12.63 0.52
N PRO A 189 10.69 -13.98 0.57
CA PRO A 189 10.49 -14.80 -0.62
C PRO A 189 9.21 -14.37 -1.34
N ALA A 190 9.34 -14.06 -2.63
CA ALA A 190 8.19 -13.71 -3.43
C ALA A 190 7.26 -14.92 -3.51
N ALA A 191 6.11 -14.86 -2.83
CA ALA A 191 5.07 -15.88 -2.96
C ALA A 191 4.46 -15.92 -4.37
N CYS A 192 4.67 -14.89 -5.18
CA CYS A 192 4.17 -14.81 -6.54
C CYS A 192 5.19 -15.38 -7.54
N ARG A 193 4.99 -16.63 -7.96
CA ARG A 193 5.32 -17.05 -9.32
C ARG A 193 4.09 -16.82 -10.19
N ALA A 194 4.04 -15.69 -10.88
CA ALA A 194 3.19 -15.57 -12.05
C ALA A 194 3.99 -16.16 -13.23
N GLY A 195 3.47 -17.24 -13.81
CA GLY A 195 3.90 -17.73 -15.12
C GLY A 195 3.39 -16.82 -16.24
#